data_AF-A0A0U1HYM1-F1
#
_entry.id   AF-A0A0U1HYM1-F1
#
_cell.length_a   1.000
_cell.length_b   1.000
_cell.length_c   1.000
_cell.angle_alpha   90.00
_cell.angle_beta   90.00
_cell.angle_gamma   90.00
#
_symmetry.space_group_name_H-M   'P 1'
#
loop_
_entity.id
_entity.type
_entity.pdbx_description
1 polymer ?
#
loop_
_entity_poly.entity_id
_entity_poly.type
_entity_poly.pdbx_seq_one_letter_code
_entity_poly.pdbx_strand_id
1 'polypeptide(L)' 'MAITQRLMTKITSVVAGGAMAIAIALIGGHDGLEGREYVPYYDVVGVLTVCDGHTGKNIILGKCYSDTECDALLHSDA' A
#
# COMPACT_ATOMS: atom_id res chain seq x y z
N MET A 1 13.38 2.61 13.76
CA MET A 1 11.97 2.77 13.34
C MET A 1 11.09 2.20 14.44
N ALA A 2 10.36 3.04 15.16
CA ALA A 2 9.37 2.56 16.12
C ALA A 2 8.03 2.48 15.38
N ILE A 3 7.35 1.34 15.47
CA ILE A 3 5.97 1.22 14.98
C ILE A 3 5.14 2.20 15.80
N THR A 4 4.42 3.10 15.11
CA THR A 4 3.63 4.13 15.79
C THR A 4 2.48 3.47 16.56
N GLN A 5 1.99 4.11 17.63
CA GLN A 5 0.84 3.57 18.37
C GLN A 5 -0.39 3.39 17.47
N ARG A 6 -0.60 4.27 16.47
CA ARG A 6 -1.67 4.14 15.48
C ARG A 6 -1.56 2.86 14.66
N LEU A 7 -0.35 2.54 14.19
CA LEU A 7 -0.10 1.33 13.41
C LEU A 7 -0.25 0.06 14.27
N MET A 8 0.19 0.08 15.53
CA MET A 8 -0.05 -1.03 16.47
C MET A 8 -1.54 -1.27 16.75
N THR A 9 -2.34 -0.20 16.89
CA THR A 9 -3.80 -0.32 17.03
C THR A 9 -4.43 -0.93 15.78
N LYS A 10 -4.02 -0.50 14.57
CA LYS A 10 -4.48 -1.09 13.31
C LYS A 10 -4.19 -2.60 13.25
N ILE A 11 -2.95 -3.01 13.51
CA ILE A 11 -2.55 -4.44 13.49
C ILE A 11 -3.39 -5.25 14.48
N THR A 12 -3.57 -4.73 15.70
CA THR A 12 -4.34 -5.43 16.74
C THR A 12 -5.79 -5.64 16.32
N SER A 13 -6.39 -4.69 15.59
CA SER A 13 -7.77 -4.82 15.10
C SER A 13 -7.93 -5.88 13.99
N VAL A 14 -6.86 -6.21 13.27
CA VAL A 14 -6.90 -7.15 12.13
C VAL A 14 -6.19 -8.48 12.41
N VAL A 15 -5.60 -8.68 13.59
CA VAL A 15 -4.78 -9.86 13.91
C VAL A 15 -5.53 -11.19 13.75
N ALA A 16 -6.84 -11.20 14.00
CA ALA A 16 -7.70 -12.37 13.82
C ALA A 16 -7.92 -12.73 12.33
N GLY A 17 -7.64 -11.82 11.40
CA GLY A 17 -7.71 -12.03 9.95
C GLY A 17 -6.49 -12.77 9.37
N GLY A 18 -5.52 -13.14 10.19
CA GLY A 18 -4.34 -13.90 9.78
C GLY A 18 -3.23 -13.05 9.15
N ALA A 19 -2.19 -13.72 8.64
CA ALA A 19 -0.97 -13.07 8.17
C ALA A 19 -1.22 -12.06 7.03
N MET A 20 -2.19 -12.34 6.15
CA MET A 20 -2.52 -11.46 5.03
C MET A 20 -3.06 -10.12 5.49
N ALA A 21 -4.04 -10.14 6.39
CA ALA A 21 -4.65 -8.92 6.93
C ALA A 21 -3.63 -8.07 7.70
N ILE A 22 -2.69 -8.71 8.39
CA ILE A 22 -1.59 -8.03 9.07
C ILE A 22 -0.64 -7.37 8.06
N ALA A 23 -0.29 -8.05 6.96
CA ALA A 23 0.56 -7.48 5.92
C ALA A 23 -0.08 -6.26 5.25
N ILE A 24 -1.36 -6.35 4.89
CA ILE A 24 -2.13 -5.24 4.33
C ILE A 24 -2.17 -4.06 5.30
N ALA A 25 -2.37 -4.30 6.61
CA ALA A 25 -2.40 -3.23 7.60
C ALA A 25 -1.03 -2.58 7.87
N LEU A 26 0.05 -3.31 7.63
CA LEU A 26 1.42 -2.80 7.76
C LEU A 26 1.83 -1.95 6.56
N ILE A 27 1.50 -2.39 5.35
CA ILE A 27 1.94 -1.77 4.10
C ILE A 27 0.98 -0.66 3.69
N GLY A 28 -0.32 -0.93 3.78
CA GLY A 28 -1.36 -0.14 3.15
C GLY A 28 -1.79 1.13 3.88
N GLY A 29 -2.14 2.11 3.06
CA GLY A 29 -2.73 3.37 3.45
C GLY A 29 -1.69 4.41 3.86
N HIS A 30 -2.17 5.63 4.08
CA HIS A 30 -1.31 6.80 4.30
C HIS A 30 -0.43 6.70 5.57
N ASP A 31 -0.80 5.87 6.54
CA ASP A 31 -0.03 5.61 7.76
C ASP A 31 0.78 4.29 7.72
N GLY A 32 0.78 3.62 6.56
CA GLY A 32 1.53 2.39 6.33
C GLY A 32 3.04 2.63 6.30
N LEU A 33 3.82 1.55 6.30
CA LEU A 33 5.28 1.63 6.27
C LEU A 33 5.83 2.12 4.93
N GLU A 34 5.07 1.90 3.85
CA GLU A 34 5.48 2.21 2.48
C GLU A 34 5.08 3.63 2.06
N GLY A 35 4.02 4.17 2.68
CA GLY A 35 3.37 5.39 2.24
C GLY A 35 2.51 5.17 0.99
N ARG A 36 1.67 6.14 0.66
CA ARG A 36 0.73 6.04 -0.48
C ARG A 36 0.92 7.21 -1.44
N GLU A 37 1.16 6.88 -2.71
CA GLU A 37 1.26 7.84 -3.80
C GLU A 37 0.21 7.57 -4.88
N TYR A 38 -0.69 8.52 -5.13
CA TYR A 38 -1.83 8.31 -6.04
C TYR A 38 -1.47 8.48 -7.52
N VAL A 39 -0.37 9.16 -7.81
CA VAL A 39 0.09 9.40 -9.18
C VAL A 39 1.27 8.49 -9.49
N PRO A 40 1.21 7.68 -10.57
CA PRO A 40 2.31 6.82 -10.96
C PRO A 40 3.62 7.56 -11.18
N TYR A 41 4.70 7.01 -10.63
CA TYR A 41 6.05 7.56 -10.72
C TYR A 41 7.06 6.46 -11.07
N TYR A 42 8.19 6.85 -11.64
CA TYR A 42 9.32 5.94 -11.82
C TYR A 42 10.17 5.92 -10.55
N ASP A 43 10.41 4.74 -10.02
CA ASP A 43 11.29 4.56 -8.86
C ASP A 43 12.77 4.77 -9.22
N VAL A 44 13.64 4.60 -8.22
CA VAL A 44 15.10 4.79 -8.38
C VAL A 44 15.76 3.81 -9.36
N VAL A 45 15.10 2.70 -9.72
CA VAL A 45 15.56 1.72 -10.70
C VAL A 45 14.80 1.80 -12.04
N GLY A 46 13.92 2.79 -12.21
CA GLY A 46 13.19 3.05 -13.45
C GLY A 46 11.95 2.16 -13.67
N VAL A 47 11.42 1.55 -12.61
CA VAL A 47 10.16 0.79 -12.65
C VAL A 47 8.99 1.72 -12.34
N LEU A 48 7.89 1.56 -13.08
CA LEU A 48 6.67 2.34 -12.85
C LEU A 48 5.94 1.79 -11.60
N THR A 49 5.70 2.66 -10.63
CA THR A 49 5.17 2.34 -9.30
C THR A 49 4.01 3.28 -8.94
N VAL A 50 3.02 2.78 -8.20
CA VAL A 50 1.87 3.58 -7.72
C VAL A 50 1.32 3.02 -6.39
N CYS A 51 0.49 3.79 -5.71
CA CYS A 51 -0.20 3.44 -4.47
C CYS A 51 0.79 3.08 -3.37
N ASP A 52 0.61 1.93 -2.70
CA ASP A 52 1.46 1.43 -1.62
C ASP A 52 2.60 0.54 -2.18
N GLY A 53 3.22 0.96 -3.28
CA GLY A 53 4.35 0.24 -3.90
C GLY A 53 3.98 -0.77 -5.00
N HIS A 54 2.76 -0.72 -5.53
CA HIS A 54 2.35 -1.60 -6.63
C HIS A 54 3.21 -1.33 -7.88
N THR A 55 3.82 -2.38 -8.42
CA THR A 55 4.61 -2.34 -9.66
C THR A 55 3.98 -3.26 -10.70
N GLY A 56 3.90 -2.82 -11.96
CA GLY A 56 3.32 -3.67 -13.00
C GLY A 56 3.03 -2.96 -14.32
N LYS A 57 2.79 -3.78 -15.36
CA LYS A 57 2.45 -3.29 -16.72
C LYS A 57 1.05 -2.69 -16.83
N ASN A 58 0.23 -2.85 -15.78
CA ASN A 58 -1.17 -2.42 -15.75
C ASN A 58 -1.33 -0.99 -15.19
N ILE A 59 -0.23 -0.30 -14.88
CA ILE A 59 -0.25 1.06 -14.34
C ILE A 59 -0.41 2.06 -15.48
N ILE A 60 -1.38 2.97 -15.34
CA ILE A 60 -1.71 3.99 -16.35
C ILE A 60 -0.98 5.28 -15.99
N LEU A 61 0.08 5.63 -16.73
CA LEU A 61 0.85 6.85 -16.50
C LEU A 61 -0.06 8.10 -16.58
N GLY A 62 0.07 9.01 -15.60
CA GLY A 62 -0.71 10.25 -15.53
C GLY A 62 -2.14 10.11 -15.01
N LYS A 63 -2.58 8.90 -14.65
CA LYS A 63 -3.82 8.69 -13.90
C LYS A 63 -3.60 9.00 -12.43
N CYS A 64 -4.53 9.71 -11.79
CA CYS A 64 -4.61 9.78 -10.34
C CYS A 64 -5.54 8.67 -9.85
N TYR A 65 -5.01 7.75 -9.06
CA TYR A 65 -5.77 6.62 -8.50
C TYR A 65 -6.55 7.08 -7.26
N SER A 66 -7.71 6.48 -6.99
CA SER A 66 -8.41 6.69 -5.73
C SER A 66 -7.91 5.74 -4.64
N ASP A 67 -8.21 6.05 -3.38
CA ASP A 67 -7.94 5.14 -2.26
C ASP A 67 -8.48 3.73 -2.48
N THR A 68 -9.71 3.62 -3.00
CA THR A 68 -10.35 2.33 -3.27
C THR A 68 -9.64 1.54 -4.36
N GLU A 69 -9.08 2.23 -5.36
CA GLU A 69 -8.29 1.58 -6.40
C GLU A 69 -6.94 1.09 -5.84
N CYS A 70 -6.29 1.90 -5.01
CA CYS A 70 -5.07 1.51 -4.33
C CYS A 70 -5.28 0.32 -3.37
N ASP A 71 -6.37 0.32 -2.60
CA ASP A 71 -6.71 -0.80 -1.72
C ASP A 71 -6.99 -2.08 -2.53
N ALA A 72 -7.64 -1.96 -3.69
CA ALA A 72 -7.89 -3.10 -4.57
C ALA A 72 -6.59 -3.66 -5.17
N LEU A 73 -5.64 -2.80 -5.54
CA LEU A 73 -4.31 -3.22 -6.01
C LEU A 73 -3.54 -3.92 -4.88
N LEU A 74 -3.49 -3.33 -3.69
CA LEU A 74 -2.81 -3.93 -2.55
C LEU A 74 -3.40 -5.30 -2.18
N HIS A 75 -4.72 -5.44 -2.18
CA HIS A 75 -5.38 -6.73 -1.96
C HIS A 75 -5.14 -7.76 -3.07
N SER A 76 -4.82 -7.31 -4.28
CA SER A 76 -4.50 -8.21 -5.41
C SER A 76 -3.04 -8.66 -5.38
N ASP A 77 -2.15 -7.87 -4.78
CA ASP A 77 -0.73 -8.18 -4.63
C ASP A 77 -0.42 -9.07 -3.42
N ALA A 78 -1.30 -9.01 -2.40
CA ALA A 78 -1.18 -9.75 -1.16
C ALA A 78 -1.65 -11.20 -1.34
#